data_AF-A0A9X4QPJ1-F1
#
_entry.id   AF-A0A9X4QPJ1-F1
#
_cell.length_a   1.000
_cell.length_b   1.000
_cell.length_c   1.000
_cell.angle_alpha   90.00
_cell.angle_beta   90.00
_cell.angle_gamma   90.00
#
_symmetry.space_group_name_H-M   'P 1'
#
loop_
_entity.id
_entity.type
_entity.pdbx_description
1 polymer ?
#
loop_
_entity_poly.entity_id
_entity_poly.type
_entity_poly.pdbx_seq_one_letter_code
_entity_poly.pdbx_strand_id
1 'polypeptide(L)'
;MSVPWRWNLGFAIFGAVLVFLISSSSNPPLTSLVRGLYAFLAFGLLGLFARIVLQQLLQPAKTLGGDKERAEEERGIVLDMTTPAEDDESLSRLMREQWTGNEESQSAGFEPLKPPRLVSIDQNPEQVAQAIRRLNDD
;
A
#
# COMPACT_ATOMS: atom_id res chain seq x y z
N MET A 1 6.97 3.78 6.26
CA MET A 1 7.87 3.85 7.44
C MET A 1 9.32 3.55 7.05
N SER A 2 10.14 4.59 6.85
CA SER A 2 11.58 4.42 6.70
C SER A 2 12.23 4.19 8.07
N VAL A 3 12.80 3.01 8.29
CA VAL A 3 13.60 2.75 9.49
C VAL A 3 14.82 3.69 9.46
N PRO A 4 15.03 4.54 10.49
CA PRO A 4 16.15 5.47 10.48
C PRO A 4 17.48 4.70 10.48
N TRP A 5 18.47 5.20 9.73
CA TRP A 5 19.82 4.63 9.61
C TRP A 5 20.51 4.35 10.96
N ARG A 6 20.04 5.06 12.01
CA ARG A 6 20.39 4.89 13.42
C ARG A 6 20.23 3.45 13.92
N TRP A 7 19.23 2.70 13.44
CA TRP A 7 19.02 1.30 13.86
C TRP A 7 20.09 0.36 13.30
N ASN A 8 20.48 0.54 12.03
CA ASN A 8 21.57 -0.23 11.44
C ASN A 8 22.90 0.06 12.14
N LEU A 9 23.15 1.34 12.44
CA LEU A 9 24.33 1.73 13.20
C LEU A 9 24.31 1.16 14.62
N GLY A 10 23.16 1.20 15.29
CA GLY A 10 22.98 0.60 16.62
C GLY A 10 23.25 -0.91 16.62
N PHE A 11 22.77 -1.63 15.60
CA PHE A 11 23.03 -3.06 15.43
C PHE A 11 24.50 -3.38 15.21
N ALA A 12 25.20 -2.59 14.39
CA ALA A 12 26.63 -2.73 14.16
C ALA A 12 27.45 -2.48 15.43
N ILE A 13 27.13 -1.41 16.17
CA ILE A 13 27.77 -1.10 17.47
C ILE A 13 27.52 -2.23 18.47
N PHE A 14 26.27 -2.71 18.56
CA PHE A 14 25.93 -3.81 19.46
C PHE A 14 26.74 -5.08 19.16
N GLY A 15 26.85 -5.46 17.88
CA GLY A 15 27.68 -6.60 17.46
C GLY A 15 29.16 -6.41 17.79
N ALA A 16 29.69 -5.21 17.58
CA ALA A 16 31.08 -4.86 17.93
C ALA A 16 31.34 -5.00 19.43
N VAL A 17 30.44 -4.46 20.26
CA VAL A 17 30.54 -4.55 21.73
C VAL A 17 30.44 -6.00 22.20
N LEU A 18 29.51 -6.78 21.65
CA LEU A 18 29.33 -8.19 22.00
C LEU A 18 30.60 -9.00 21.73
N VAL A 19 31.18 -8.86 20.53
CA VAL A 19 32.42 -9.57 20.16
C VAL A 19 33.62 -9.06 20.95
N PHE A 20 33.69 -7.76 21.21
CA PHE A 20 34.75 -7.17 22.03
C PHE A 20 34.74 -7.74 23.45
N LEU A 21 33.56 -7.81 24.10
CA LEU A 21 33.42 -8.37 25.45
C LEU A 21 33.83 -9.84 25.51
N ILE A 22 33.38 -10.66 24.54
CA ILE A 22 33.76 -12.07 24.45
C ILE A 22 35.27 -12.22 24.22
N SER A 23 35.84 -11.40 23.32
CA SER A 23 37.26 -11.47 22.99
C SER A 23 38.17 -10.92 24.09
N SER A 24 37.68 -9.99 24.91
CA SER A 24 38.47 -9.37 25.99
C SER A 24 38.81 -10.34 27.11
N SER A 25 38.07 -11.44 27.24
CA SER A 25 38.33 -12.46 28.26
C SER A 25 39.53 -13.35 27.94
N SER A 26 39.96 -13.42 26.68
CA SER A 26 40.87 -14.48 26.20
C SER A 26 42.08 -13.96 25.42
N ASN A 27 42.13 -12.66 25.09
CA ASN A 27 43.15 -12.11 24.21
C ASN A 27 43.61 -10.71 24.66
N PRO A 28 44.82 -10.26 24.26
CA PRO A 28 45.30 -8.91 24.55
C PRO A 28 44.34 -7.82 24.05
N PRO A 29 44.27 -6.65 24.73
CA PRO A 29 43.28 -5.61 24.44
C PRO A 29 43.37 -5.05 23.00
N LEU A 30 44.56 -5.06 22.40
CA LEU A 30 44.74 -4.65 21.02
C LEU A 30 44.04 -5.60 20.03
N THR A 31 44.12 -6.91 20.29
CA THR A 31 43.53 -7.93 19.42
C THR A 31 42.00 -7.98 19.56
N SER A 32 41.46 -7.74 20.77
CA SER A 32 40.02 -7.63 20.97
C SER A 32 39.45 -6.39 20.29
N LEU A 33 40.17 -5.27 20.29
CA LEU A 33 39.77 -4.05 19.57
C LEU A 33 39.66 -4.29 18.06
N VAL A 34 40.68 -4.92 17.46
CA VAL A 34 40.69 -5.26 16.03
C VAL A 34 39.54 -6.22 15.68
N ARG A 35 39.27 -7.22 16.53
CA ARG A 35 38.11 -8.12 16.36
C ARG A 35 36.78 -7.40 16.51
N GLY A 36 36.67 -6.44 17.42
CA GLY A 36 35.49 -5.57 17.54
C GLY A 36 35.25 -4.75 16.26
N LEU A 37 36.32 -4.27 15.62
CA LEU A 37 36.22 -3.54 14.35
C LEU A 37 35.74 -4.45 13.20
N TYR A 38 36.27 -5.67 13.10
CA TYR A 38 35.78 -6.67 12.15
C TYR A 38 34.31 -7.02 12.41
N ALA A 39 33.92 -7.15 13.68
CA ALA A 39 32.54 -7.41 14.05
C ALA A 39 31.61 -6.24 13.70
N PHE A 40 32.05 -4.99 13.90
CA PHE A 40 31.30 -3.81 13.48
C PHE A 40 30.97 -3.84 11.99
N LEU A 41 31.98 -4.12 11.15
CA LEU A 41 31.82 -4.27 9.71
C LEU A 41 30.88 -5.43 9.37
N ALA A 42 31.09 -6.60 9.98
CA ALA A 42 30.28 -7.79 9.73
C ALA A 42 28.82 -7.58 10.09
N PHE A 43 28.52 -7.09 11.30
CA PHE A 43 27.14 -6.83 11.74
C PHE A 43 26.51 -5.66 10.98
N GLY A 44 27.28 -4.63 10.61
CA GLY A 44 26.79 -3.54 9.76
C GLY A 44 26.35 -4.04 8.38
N LEU A 45 27.17 -4.87 7.72
CA LEU A 45 26.83 -5.49 6.45
C LEU A 45 25.63 -6.43 6.58
N LEU A 46 25.59 -7.25 7.65
CA LEU A 46 24.49 -8.18 7.91
C LEU A 46 23.18 -7.43 8.17
N GLY A 47 23.22 -6.33 8.92
CA GLY A 47 22.06 -5.45 9.14
C GLY A 47 21.59 -4.77 7.86
N LEU A 48 22.51 -4.31 6.99
CA LEU A 48 22.15 -3.78 5.67
C LEU A 48 21.52 -4.84 4.78
N PHE A 49 22.08 -6.05 4.74
CA PHE A 49 21.54 -7.16 3.99
C PHE A 49 20.13 -7.54 4.48
N ALA A 50 19.99 -7.73 5.80
CA ALA A 50 18.70 -8.00 6.43
C ALA A 50 17.68 -6.90 6.10
N ARG A 51 18.10 -5.63 6.11
CA ARG A 51 17.24 -4.51 5.70
C ARG A 51 16.77 -4.64 4.26
N ILE A 52 17.65 -4.94 3.30
CA ILE A 52 17.28 -5.08 1.89
C ILE A 52 16.26 -6.21 1.73
N VAL A 53 16.49 -7.34 2.39
CA VAL A 53 15.57 -8.48 2.40
C VAL A 53 14.24 -8.10 3.02
N LEU A 54 14.25 -7.43 4.17
CA LEU A 54 13.03 -6.98 4.84
C LEU A 54 12.26 -5.97 4.00
N GLN A 55 12.96 -5.08 3.28
CA GLN A 55 12.34 -4.15 2.34
C GLN A 55 11.68 -4.87 1.17
N GLN A 56 12.26 -5.96 0.66
CA GLN A 56 11.60 -6.78 -0.36
C GLN A 56 10.39 -7.53 0.19
N LEU A 57 10.48 -8.05 1.42
CA LEU A 57 9.39 -8.81 2.03
C LEU A 57 8.22 -7.92 2.48
N LEU A 58 8.52 -6.72 2.97
CA LEU A 58 7.52 -5.73 3.41
C LEU A 58 7.12 -4.76 2.30
N GLN A 59 7.58 -4.95 1.05
CA GLN A 59 7.02 -4.20 -0.06
C GLN A 59 5.52 -4.51 -0.09
N PRO A 60 4.65 -3.54 0.26
CA PRO A 60 3.23 -3.77 0.08
C PRO A 60 3.06 -4.03 -1.41
N ALA A 61 2.32 -5.09 -1.77
CA ALA A 61 1.79 -5.20 -3.12
C ALA A 61 1.28 -3.80 -3.46
N LYS A 62 1.79 -3.20 -4.54
CA LYS A 62 1.51 -1.81 -4.94
C LYS A 62 0.05 -1.73 -5.38
N THR A 63 -0.87 -1.93 -4.46
CA THR A 63 -2.30 -1.73 -4.60
C THR A 63 -2.53 -0.25 -4.29
N LEU A 64 -2.46 0.58 -5.33
CA LEU A 64 -3.27 1.80 -5.51
C LEU A 64 -3.41 2.80 -4.32
N GLY A 65 -2.51 2.82 -3.34
CA GLY A 65 -2.71 3.60 -2.11
C GLY A 65 -1.49 4.33 -1.57
N GLY A 66 -0.38 4.33 -2.30
CA GLY A 66 0.88 4.97 -1.89
C GLY A 66 0.91 6.49 -2.00
N ASP A 67 -0.15 7.10 -2.57
CA ASP A 67 -0.25 8.56 -2.66
C ASP A 67 -0.75 9.22 -1.38
N LYS A 68 -1.20 8.51 -0.34
CA LYS A 68 -1.81 9.18 0.82
C LYS A 68 -0.84 10.05 1.64
N GLU A 69 0.42 9.66 1.82
CA GLU A 69 1.39 10.47 2.57
C GLU A 69 1.97 11.64 1.75
N ARG A 70 2.00 11.55 0.42
CA ARG A 70 2.50 12.63 -0.46
C ARG A 70 1.37 13.56 -0.92
N ALA A 71 0.16 13.03 -1.06
CA ALA A 71 -1.04 13.80 -1.41
C ALA A 71 -1.60 14.61 -0.24
N GLU A 72 -1.24 14.35 1.03
CA GLU A 72 -1.58 15.28 2.12
C GLU A 72 -0.76 16.57 2.06
N GLU A 73 0.49 16.52 1.59
CA GLU A 73 1.35 17.69 1.40
C GLU A 73 1.04 18.46 0.10
N GLU A 74 0.46 17.78 -0.91
CA GLU A 74 -0.01 18.39 -2.18
C GLU A 74 -1.52 18.72 -2.23
N ARG A 75 -2.31 18.33 -1.21
CA ARG A 75 -3.75 18.63 -1.15
C ARG A 75 -3.98 20.12 -0.87
N GLY A 76 -4.29 20.85 -1.93
CA GLY A 76 -4.60 22.28 -1.91
C GLY A 76 -3.83 23.12 -2.92
N ILE A 77 -2.86 22.53 -3.63
CA ILE A 77 -2.02 23.23 -4.62
C ILE A 77 -2.49 23.01 -6.07
N VAL A 78 -3.29 21.97 -6.33
CA VAL A 78 -3.86 21.73 -7.67
C VAL A 78 -5.20 22.46 -7.76
N LEU A 79 -5.16 23.77 -7.95
CA LEU A 79 -6.30 24.55 -8.40
C LEU A 79 -6.30 24.51 -9.94
N ASP A 80 -7.14 23.65 -10.52
CA ASP A 80 -7.37 23.69 -11.97
C ASP A 80 -8.16 24.96 -12.30
N MET A 81 -7.45 26.01 -12.74
CA MET A 81 -8.04 27.27 -13.20
C MET A 81 -8.46 27.22 -14.68
N THR A 82 -8.46 26.05 -15.30
CA THR A 82 -8.96 25.91 -16.67
C THR A 82 -10.40 25.43 -16.67
N THR A 83 -11.33 26.36 -16.49
CA THR A 83 -12.72 26.14 -16.90
C THR A 83 -12.75 26.16 -18.43
N PRO A 84 -13.14 25.08 -19.13
CA PRO A 84 -13.33 25.12 -20.58
C PRO A 84 -14.42 26.16 -20.90
N ALA A 85 -14.05 27.25 -21.56
CA ALA A 85 -14.94 28.37 -21.84
C ALA A 85 -16.03 28.08 -22.89
N GLU A 86 -16.14 26.84 -23.36
CA GLU A 86 -17.01 26.46 -24.48
C GLU A 86 -18.35 25.83 -24.04
N ASP A 87 -18.56 25.54 -22.75
CA ASP A 87 -19.73 24.77 -22.26
C ASP A 87 -20.75 25.56 -21.41
N ASP A 88 -20.54 26.85 -21.16
CA ASP A 88 -21.45 27.63 -20.29
C ASP A 88 -22.88 27.75 -20.86
N GLU A 89 -23.04 27.78 -22.19
CA GLU A 89 -24.37 27.86 -22.81
C GLU A 89 -25.13 26.53 -22.80
N SER A 90 -24.44 25.39 -22.94
CA SER A 90 -25.07 24.07 -22.93
C SER A 90 -25.46 23.68 -21.50
N LEU A 91 -24.60 23.97 -20.54
CA LEU A 91 -24.79 23.68 -19.13
C LEU A 91 -25.87 24.58 -18.50
N SER A 92 -25.92 25.87 -18.87
CA SER A 92 -26.99 26.78 -18.43
C SER A 92 -28.36 26.41 -18.99
N ARG A 93 -28.43 25.86 -20.21
CA ARG A 93 -29.68 25.32 -20.79
C ARG A 93 -30.15 24.07 -20.07
N LEU A 94 -29.26 23.12 -19.81
CA LEU A 94 -29.56 21.89 -19.05
C LEU A 94 -30.03 22.20 -17.61
N MET A 95 -29.39 23.14 -16.92
CA MET A 95 -29.83 23.56 -15.58
C MET A 95 -31.21 24.22 -15.60
N ARG A 96 -31.53 24.98 -16.66
CA ARG A 96 -32.85 25.61 -16.81
C ARG A 96 -33.94 24.58 -17.09
N GLU A 97 -33.68 23.60 -17.96
CA GLU A 97 -34.59 22.50 -18.27
C GLU A 97 -34.90 21.64 -17.03
N GLN A 98 -33.90 21.39 -16.19
CA GLN A 98 -34.06 20.65 -14.94
C GLN A 98 -34.90 21.41 -13.90
N TRP A 99 -34.80 22.73 -13.84
CA TRP A 99 -35.62 23.55 -12.94
C TRP A 99 -37.06 23.73 -13.42
N THR A 100 -37.31 23.74 -14.72
CA THR A 100 -38.67 23.84 -15.27
C THR A 100 -39.39 22.48 -15.36
N GLY A 101 -38.70 21.37 -15.09
CA GLY A 101 -39.21 20.01 -15.28
C GLY A 101 -39.89 19.35 -14.08
N ASN A 102 -40.21 20.06 -12.99
CA ASN A 102 -40.75 19.42 -11.78
C ASN A 102 -41.86 20.21 -11.08
N GLU A 103 -43.00 20.39 -11.74
CA GLU A 103 -44.23 20.87 -11.09
C GLU A 103 -45.27 19.78 -10.78
N GLU A 104 -45.05 18.50 -11.12
CA GLU A 104 -46.01 17.44 -10.77
C GLU A 104 -45.34 16.12 -10.40
N SER A 105 -44.95 15.95 -9.14
CA SER A 105 -44.96 14.65 -8.44
C SER A 105 -44.78 14.88 -6.93
N GLN A 106 -45.92 15.05 -6.25
CA GLN A 106 -46.02 15.13 -4.80
C GLN A 106 -45.45 13.86 -4.14
N SER A 107 -44.55 14.08 -3.18
CA SER A 107 -44.27 13.23 -2.00
C SER A 107 -44.55 11.72 -2.13
N ALA A 108 -43.63 10.96 -2.70
CA ALA A 108 -43.52 9.52 -2.41
C ALA A 108 -42.36 9.33 -1.42
N GLY A 109 -42.69 8.95 -0.18
CA GLY A 109 -41.72 8.64 0.87
C GLY A 109 -40.78 7.50 0.47
N PHE A 110 -39.59 7.49 1.07
CA PHE A 110 -38.55 6.50 0.81
C PHE A 110 -39.07 5.08 1.12
N GLU A 111 -39.30 4.27 0.09
CA GLU A 111 -39.57 2.84 0.23
C GLU A 111 -38.27 2.07 -0.06
N PRO A 112 -37.57 1.55 0.97
CA PRO A 112 -36.29 0.88 0.77
C PRO A 112 -36.50 -0.43 0.00
N LEU A 113 -35.85 -0.51 -1.17
CA LEU A 113 -35.89 -1.66 -2.07
C LEU A 113 -35.42 -2.92 -1.34
N LYS A 114 -36.29 -3.94 -1.26
CA LYS A 114 -35.95 -5.26 -0.73
C LYS A 114 -34.97 -5.94 -1.70
N PRO A 115 -33.70 -6.12 -1.33
CA PRO A 115 -32.75 -6.75 -2.23
C PRO A 115 -33.17 -8.22 -2.46
N PRO A 116 -33.17 -8.71 -3.71
CA PRO A 116 -33.47 -10.10 -4.00
C PRO A 116 -32.43 -10.99 -3.33
N ARG A 117 -32.89 -11.94 -2.50
CA ARG A 117 -32.00 -12.91 -1.86
C ARG A 117 -31.36 -13.77 -2.95
N LEU A 118 -30.03 -13.76 -2.98
CA LEU A 118 -29.23 -14.68 -3.79
C LEU A 118 -29.49 -16.10 -3.27
N VAL A 119 -30.48 -16.77 -3.85
CA VAL A 119 -30.62 -18.22 -3.74
C VAL A 119 -29.38 -18.78 -4.40
N SER A 120 -28.62 -19.59 -3.66
CA SER A 120 -27.49 -20.36 -4.19
C SER A 120 -27.93 -21.00 -5.50
N ILE A 121 -27.32 -20.57 -6.60
CA ILE A 121 -27.46 -21.19 -7.91
C ILE A 121 -27.23 -22.68 -7.70
N ASP A 122 -28.29 -23.45 -7.94
CA ASP A 122 -28.26 -24.91 -8.00
C ASP A 122 -27.38 -25.26 -9.20
N GLN A 123 -26.08 -25.38 -8.94
CA GLN A 123 -25.10 -25.72 -9.95
C GLN A 123 -25.32 -27.19 -10.32
N ASN A 124 -26.09 -27.40 -11.38
CA ASN A 124 -26.26 -28.71 -11.99
C ASN A 124 -24.86 -29.30 -12.28
N PRO A 125 -24.51 -30.45 -11.69
CA PRO A 125 -23.15 -31.00 -11.73
C PRO A 125 -22.67 -31.31 -13.16
N GLU A 126 -23.60 -31.51 -14.10
CA GLU A 126 -23.32 -31.73 -15.51
C GLU A 126 -22.71 -30.51 -16.21
N GLN A 127 -23.17 -29.30 -15.88
CA GLN A 127 -22.64 -28.06 -16.48
C GLN A 127 -21.23 -27.76 -15.96
N VAL A 128 -20.95 -28.10 -14.70
CA VAL A 128 -19.61 -27.98 -14.10
C VAL A 128 -18.64 -28.98 -14.75
N ALA A 129 -19.07 -30.23 -14.96
CA ALA A 129 -18.26 -31.22 -15.67
C ALA A 129 -17.95 -30.79 -17.12
N GLN A 130 -18.92 -30.19 -17.80
CA GLN A 130 -18.74 -29.70 -19.17
C GLN A 130 -17.82 -28.46 -19.23
N ALA A 131 -17.86 -27.59 -18.22
CA ALA A 131 -16.95 -26.46 -18.10
C ALA A 131 -15.50 -26.90 -17.84
N ILE A 132 -15.28 -27.90 -16.97
CA ILE A 132 -13.94 -28.47 -16.72
C ILE A 132 -13.39 -29.10 -18.00
N ARG A 133 -14.22 -29.79 -18.78
CA ARG A 133 -13.79 -30.39 -20.04
C ARG A 133 -13.36 -29.34 -21.08
N ARG A 134 -14.12 -28.26 -21.24
CA ARG A 134 -13.75 -27.16 -22.13
C ARG A 134 -12.46 -26.46 -21.72
N LEU A 135 -12.22 -26.30 -20.41
CA LEU A 135 -11.00 -25.69 -19.90
C LEU A 135 -9.74 -26.56 -20.15
N ASN A 136 -9.90 -27.87 -20.30
CA ASN A 136 -8.79 -28.79 -20.53
C ASN A 136 -8.53 -29.07 -22.02
N ASP A 137 -9.46 -28.67 -22.90
CA ASP A 137 -9.36 -28.83 -24.35
C ASP A 137 -8.80 -27.55 -25.05
N ASP A 138 -8.67 -26.42 -24.32
CA ASP A 138 -7.94 -25.20 -24.70
C ASP A 138 -6.51 -25.18 -24.11
#